data_AF-A0A1C7HRU3-F1
#
_entry.id   AF-A0A1C7HRU3-F1
#
_cell.length_a   1.000
_cell.length_b   1.000
_cell.length_c   1.000
_cell.angle_alpha   90.00
_cell.angle_beta   90.00
_cell.angle_gamma   90.00
#
_symmetry.space_group_name_H-M   'P 1'
#
loop_
_entity.id
_entity.type
_entity.pdbx_description
1 polymer ?
#
loop_
_entity_poly.entity_id
_entity_poly.type
_entity_poly.pdbx_seq_one_letter_code
_entity_poly.pdbx_strand_id
1 'polypeptide(L)'
;MHKIKRKVQQKQESRILPFTPVRTYFLLFLMLYLLLVICAGSLLTIRSMKQSAQAAQQSAAAQISQRIDESLKLLNSLAALPEFYDPSVKWEEKVEKLDSINTQFGYMFICYVDEDIQVYTLGEEPASLAAREHMQKLYATKQPIVTDSFVAGADGVTLNYMVAVPLLQDGVMTGSLFCSIYFDDTVELLKKAASANQSEAVLIGSKGQIMSSTNGLSYGSSYVGQLQDVRMYSMTTDTLETKLLARESGAFYSRKDGNLMYTAYGPVKNTNWDILITIDFFRLFSAMLPHLLLIAAITAAITLSLYLLVRAYSRQQKANMESMVAAVHRMERKLYKNSIPEQVDYDDLLQMSSTGLRDGLTGVVTRTVFLSRMQKLLESGEYGSCMTLCFVDLDDLKTLNDTHGHQAGDSALRKIGSILREYEMKYEGIVGRYGGDEFILVLNDVDTAQEVHAVLSELVEKLNFSIAVRQKAVAVHCSIGACIWNKTDSLDVLIAKADKALYDVKRHGKKAYSLFLKGES
;
A
#
# COMPACT_ATOMS: atom_id res chain seq x y z
N MET A 1 44.88 -18.14 28.08
CA MET A 1 43.46 -18.41 28.41
C MET A 1 42.48 -17.24 28.19
N HIS A 2 42.91 -15.96 28.17
CA HIS A 2 41.99 -14.82 28.00
C HIS A 2 41.44 -14.62 26.57
N LYS A 3 42.21 -14.99 25.52
CA LYS A 3 41.77 -14.91 24.10
C LYS A 3 40.74 -15.98 23.71
N ILE A 4 40.72 -17.13 24.39
CA ILE A 4 39.80 -18.25 24.08
C ILE A 4 38.43 -17.99 24.71
N LYS A 5 38.37 -17.45 25.95
CA LYS A 5 37.10 -17.00 26.55
C LYS A 5 36.40 -15.93 25.72
N ARG A 6 37.13 -14.95 25.15
CA ARG A 6 36.56 -13.95 24.24
C ARG A 6 36.01 -14.56 22.94
N LYS A 7 36.68 -15.56 22.35
CA LYS A 7 36.19 -16.26 21.15
C LYS A 7 34.96 -17.14 21.42
N VAL A 8 34.87 -17.78 22.59
CA VAL A 8 33.68 -18.56 22.98
C VAL A 8 32.50 -17.65 23.30
N GLN A 9 32.74 -16.50 23.94
CA GLN A 9 31.70 -15.50 24.24
C GLN A 9 31.19 -14.80 22.97
N GLN A 10 32.06 -14.50 22.00
CA GLN A 10 31.66 -14.04 20.65
C GLN A 10 30.91 -15.12 19.85
N LYS A 11 31.28 -16.40 19.99
CA LYS A 11 30.61 -17.50 19.28
C LYS A 11 29.23 -17.81 19.90
N GLN A 12 29.03 -17.60 21.20
CA GLN A 12 27.72 -17.67 21.86
C GLN A 12 26.80 -16.47 21.54
N GLU A 13 27.35 -15.27 21.33
CA GLU A 13 26.57 -14.13 20.81
C GLU A 13 26.15 -14.32 19.34
N SER A 14 26.77 -15.22 18.59
CA SER A 14 26.45 -15.45 17.18
C SER A 14 25.20 -16.32 16.90
N ARG A 15 24.58 -16.89 17.95
CA ARG A 15 23.24 -17.54 17.86
C ARG A 15 22.14 -16.63 18.41
N ILE A 16 22.13 -15.38 17.97
CA ILE A 16 20.99 -14.48 18.13
C ILE A 16 20.07 -14.73 16.94
N LEU A 17 18.82 -15.15 17.17
CA LEU A 17 17.73 -15.10 16.18
C LEU A 17 17.89 -13.79 15.37
N PRO A 18 18.14 -13.87 14.05
CA PRO A 18 18.46 -12.67 13.31
C PRO A 18 17.24 -11.75 13.38
N PHE A 19 17.39 -10.60 14.05
CA PHE A 19 16.46 -9.46 13.86
C PHE A 19 16.62 -8.84 12.45
N THR A 20 17.54 -9.39 11.64
CA THR A 20 17.81 -9.03 10.25
C THR A 20 16.54 -9.04 9.38
N PRO A 21 15.71 -10.11 9.35
CA PRO A 21 14.42 -10.10 8.66
C PRO A 21 13.50 -8.96 9.09
N VAL A 22 13.33 -8.71 10.40
CA VAL A 22 12.45 -7.64 10.90
C VAL A 22 12.94 -6.25 10.45
N ARG A 23 14.26 -6.01 10.48
CA ARG A 23 14.86 -4.77 9.96
C ARG A 23 14.64 -4.62 8.45
N THR A 24 14.78 -5.70 7.69
CA THR A 24 14.53 -5.69 6.24
C THR A 24 13.08 -5.38 5.92
N TYR A 25 12.12 -6.02 6.61
CA TYR A 25 10.69 -5.73 6.44
C TYR A 25 10.34 -4.29 6.83
N PHE A 26 10.96 -3.74 7.88
CA PHE A 26 10.79 -2.34 8.27
C PHE A 26 11.28 -1.38 7.18
N LEU A 27 12.46 -1.60 6.62
CA LEU A 27 13.00 -0.76 5.54
C LEU A 27 12.16 -0.86 4.26
N LEU A 28 11.68 -2.06 3.92
CA LEU A 28 10.77 -2.28 2.80
C LEU A 28 9.43 -1.55 3.01
N PHE A 29 8.86 -1.62 4.21
CA PHE A 29 7.65 -0.89 4.57
C PHE A 29 7.83 0.63 4.40
N LEU A 30 8.95 1.17 4.88
CA LEU A 30 9.23 2.61 4.80
C LEU A 30 9.43 3.08 3.34
N MET A 31 10.10 2.28 2.50
CA MET A 31 10.21 2.54 1.06
C MET A 31 8.85 2.47 0.35
N LEU A 32 8.04 1.44 0.64
CA LEU A 32 6.70 1.30 0.06
C LEU A 32 5.79 2.45 0.49
N TYR A 33 5.87 2.88 1.75
CA TYR A 33 5.10 4.01 2.27
C TYR A 33 5.50 5.31 1.57
N LEU A 34 6.80 5.57 1.40
CA LEU A 34 7.28 6.74 0.65
C LEU A 34 6.77 6.73 -0.79
N LEU A 35 6.81 5.58 -1.47
CA LEU A 35 6.25 5.43 -2.81
C LEU A 35 4.74 5.73 -2.82
N LEU A 36 4.00 5.22 -1.84
CA LEU A 36 2.57 5.47 -1.71
C LEU A 36 2.25 6.96 -1.49
N VAL A 37 3.04 7.66 -0.67
CA VAL A 37 2.90 9.12 -0.46
C VAL A 37 3.16 9.89 -1.75
N ILE A 38 4.20 9.54 -2.52
CA ILE A 38 4.50 10.18 -3.80
C ILE A 38 3.40 9.91 -4.84
N CYS A 39 2.91 8.67 -4.93
CA CYS A 39 1.79 8.30 -5.81
C CYS A 39 0.50 9.03 -5.44
N ALA A 40 0.16 9.08 -4.15
CA ALA A 40 -1.00 9.81 -3.66
C ALA A 40 -0.87 11.32 -3.92
N GLY A 41 0.32 11.89 -3.68
CA GLY A 41 0.64 13.27 -4.01
C GLY A 41 0.45 13.56 -5.50
N SER A 42 0.94 12.68 -6.37
CA SER A 42 0.81 12.82 -7.83
C SER A 42 -0.66 12.80 -8.27
N LEU A 43 -1.47 11.89 -7.71
CA LEU A 43 -2.91 11.83 -7.99
C LEU A 43 -3.66 13.08 -7.51
N LEU A 44 -3.31 13.59 -6.33
CA LEU A 44 -3.87 14.84 -5.80
C LEU A 44 -3.49 16.02 -6.68
N THR A 45 -2.24 16.10 -7.14
CA THR A 45 -1.79 17.14 -8.07
C THR A 45 -2.59 17.09 -9.37
N ILE A 46 -2.75 15.93 -10.00
CA ILE A 46 -3.54 15.80 -11.25
C ILE A 46 -4.98 16.29 -11.06
N ARG A 47 -5.62 15.95 -9.93
CA ARG A 47 -6.97 16.43 -9.60
C ARG A 47 -7.00 17.94 -9.37
N SER A 48 -6.02 18.46 -8.62
CA SER A 48 -5.89 19.88 -8.33
C SER A 48 -5.66 20.70 -9.61
N MET A 49 -4.80 20.23 -10.52
CA MET A 49 -4.58 20.89 -11.81
C MET A 49 -5.90 21.08 -12.57
N LYS A 50 -6.72 20.03 -12.64
CA LYS A 50 -8.01 20.09 -13.34
C LYS A 50 -8.96 21.11 -12.71
N GLN A 51 -9.14 21.04 -11.40
CA GLN A 51 -10.06 21.92 -10.68
C GLN A 51 -9.57 23.38 -10.71
N SER A 52 -8.29 23.63 -10.44
CA SER A 52 -7.69 24.96 -10.43
C SER A 52 -7.72 25.60 -11.82
N ALA A 53 -7.39 24.87 -12.88
CA ALA A 53 -7.40 25.44 -14.24
C ALA A 53 -8.82 25.83 -14.68
N GLN A 54 -9.81 24.97 -14.42
CA GLN A 54 -11.21 25.25 -14.76
C GLN A 54 -11.76 26.43 -13.95
N ALA A 55 -11.50 26.47 -12.64
CA ALA A 55 -11.94 27.57 -11.78
C ALA A 55 -11.27 28.90 -12.16
N ALA A 56 -9.96 28.88 -12.44
CA ALA A 56 -9.23 30.05 -12.88
C ALA A 56 -9.74 30.58 -14.23
N GLN A 57 -9.99 29.69 -15.20
CA GLN A 57 -10.52 30.07 -16.51
C GLN A 57 -11.90 30.71 -16.38
N GLN A 58 -12.80 30.09 -15.62
CA GLN A 58 -14.15 30.61 -15.40
C GLN A 58 -14.13 31.96 -14.67
N SER A 59 -13.27 32.09 -13.65
CA SER A 59 -13.13 33.34 -12.90
C SER A 59 -12.58 34.47 -13.76
N ALA A 60 -11.53 34.21 -14.56
CA ALA A 60 -10.96 35.19 -15.48
C ALA A 60 -11.98 35.63 -16.52
N ALA A 61 -12.66 34.66 -17.15
CA ALA A 61 -13.68 34.93 -18.16
C ALA A 61 -14.83 35.75 -17.58
N ALA A 62 -15.29 35.44 -16.37
CA ALA A 62 -16.36 36.17 -15.71
C ALA A 62 -15.97 37.62 -15.38
N GLN A 63 -14.76 37.86 -14.84
CA GLN A 63 -14.29 39.20 -14.50
C GLN A 63 -14.12 40.09 -15.73
N ILE A 64 -13.50 39.55 -16.79
CA ILE A 64 -13.33 40.29 -18.06
C ILE A 64 -14.69 40.54 -18.71
N SER A 65 -15.59 39.54 -18.74
CA SER A 65 -16.95 39.72 -19.24
C SER A 65 -17.71 40.80 -18.47
N GLN A 66 -17.57 40.83 -17.14
CA GLN A 66 -18.22 41.84 -16.30
C GLN A 66 -17.77 43.25 -16.67
N ARG A 67 -16.46 43.48 -16.84
CA ARG A 67 -15.93 44.79 -17.24
C ARG A 67 -16.50 45.25 -18.58
N ILE A 68 -16.64 44.33 -19.53
CA ILE A 68 -17.20 44.60 -20.86
C ILE A 68 -18.71 44.87 -20.76
N ASP A 69 -19.42 44.11 -19.93
CA ASP A 69 -20.84 44.32 -19.66
C ASP A 69 -21.12 45.67 -19.00
N GLU A 70 -20.24 46.14 -18.12
CA GLU A 70 -20.34 47.48 -17.51
C GLU A 70 -20.23 48.58 -18.58
N SER A 71 -19.27 48.45 -19.51
CA SER A 71 -19.13 49.39 -20.62
C SER A 71 -20.31 49.33 -21.60
N LEU A 72 -20.78 48.12 -21.96
CA LEU A 72 -21.96 47.95 -22.79
C LEU A 72 -23.21 48.52 -22.14
N LYS A 73 -23.40 48.32 -20.83
CA LYS A 73 -24.56 48.88 -20.10
C LYS A 73 -24.53 50.39 -20.11
N LEU A 74 -23.38 51.01 -19.79
CA LEU A 74 -23.23 52.46 -19.85
C LEU A 74 -23.58 52.99 -21.24
N LEU A 75 -22.96 52.45 -22.28
CA LEU A 75 -23.17 52.92 -23.65
C LEU A 75 -24.61 52.73 -24.10
N ASN A 76 -25.26 51.59 -23.79
CA ASN A 76 -26.66 51.38 -24.11
C ASN A 76 -27.60 52.34 -23.34
N SER A 77 -27.29 52.65 -22.09
CA SER A 77 -28.04 53.66 -21.32
C SER A 77 -27.91 55.05 -21.92
N LEU A 78 -26.72 55.44 -22.37
CA LEU A 78 -26.52 56.70 -23.09
C LEU A 78 -27.23 56.67 -24.46
N ALA A 79 -27.12 55.57 -25.20
CA ALA A 79 -27.75 55.42 -26.51
C ALA A 79 -29.29 55.50 -26.48
N ALA A 80 -29.90 55.29 -25.31
CA ALA A 80 -31.35 55.44 -25.11
C ALA A 80 -31.80 56.87 -24.80
N LEU A 81 -30.87 57.82 -24.60
CA LEU A 81 -31.20 59.22 -24.31
C LEU A 81 -31.35 60.03 -25.61
N PRO A 82 -32.42 60.83 -25.77
CA PRO A 82 -32.65 61.65 -26.97
C PRO A 82 -31.45 62.54 -27.31
N GLU A 83 -30.75 63.02 -26.28
CA GLU A 83 -29.57 63.86 -26.39
C GLU A 83 -28.47 63.27 -27.27
N PHE A 84 -28.39 61.94 -27.40
CA PHE A 84 -27.37 61.28 -28.21
C PHE A 84 -27.89 60.78 -29.56
N TYR A 85 -29.07 60.15 -29.61
CA TYR A 85 -29.59 59.59 -30.86
C TYR A 85 -30.32 60.60 -31.76
N ASP A 86 -30.79 61.73 -31.24
CA ASP A 86 -31.51 62.75 -32.03
C ASP A 86 -30.52 63.52 -32.93
N PRO A 87 -30.69 63.50 -34.27
CA PRO A 87 -29.84 64.24 -35.20
C PRO A 87 -29.95 65.77 -35.07
N SER A 88 -31.02 66.30 -34.47
CA SER A 88 -31.20 67.75 -34.30
C SER A 88 -30.30 68.36 -33.24
N VAL A 89 -29.78 67.53 -32.31
CA VAL A 89 -28.83 67.95 -31.29
C VAL A 89 -27.44 68.07 -31.92
N LYS A 90 -26.81 69.23 -31.72
CA LYS A 90 -25.47 69.51 -32.24
C LYS A 90 -24.44 68.54 -31.67
N TRP A 91 -23.49 68.11 -32.50
CA TRP A 91 -22.47 67.16 -32.10
C TRP A 91 -21.59 67.72 -30.97
N GLU A 92 -21.35 69.03 -30.93
CA GLU A 92 -20.57 69.68 -29.86
C GLU A 92 -21.20 69.45 -28.49
N GLU A 93 -22.53 69.56 -28.38
CA GLU A 93 -23.28 69.33 -27.14
C GLU A 93 -23.23 67.84 -26.74
N LYS A 94 -23.22 66.93 -27.72
CA LYS A 94 -23.07 65.49 -27.47
C LYS A 94 -21.69 65.19 -26.90
N VAL A 95 -20.63 65.69 -27.54
CA VAL A 95 -19.24 65.43 -27.15
C VAL A 95 -18.95 66.04 -25.77
N GLU A 96 -19.37 67.28 -25.49
CA GLU A 96 -19.16 67.91 -24.19
C GLU A 96 -19.78 67.10 -23.03
N LYS A 97 -20.96 66.52 -23.25
CA LYS A 97 -21.61 65.62 -22.28
C LYS A 97 -20.85 64.31 -22.11
N LEU A 98 -20.41 63.69 -23.21
CA LEU A 98 -19.62 62.44 -23.15
C LEU A 98 -18.30 62.64 -22.42
N ASP A 99 -17.60 63.74 -22.68
CA ASP A 99 -16.36 64.10 -22.00
C ASP A 99 -16.59 64.30 -20.50
N SER A 100 -17.66 65.02 -20.13
CA SER A 100 -18.06 65.19 -18.73
C SER A 100 -18.34 63.85 -18.05
N ILE A 101 -19.07 62.94 -18.71
CA ILE A 101 -19.35 61.59 -18.21
C ILE A 101 -18.04 60.80 -18.07
N ASN A 102 -17.14 60.87 -19.06
CA ASN A 102 -15.91 60.09 -19.06
C ASN A 102 -15.00 60.43 -17.86
N THR A 103 -15.07 61.65 -17.32
CA THR A 103 -14.32 62.01 -16.08
C THR A 103 -14.66 61.12 -14.88
N GLN A 104 -15.86 60.53 -14.85
CA GLN A 104 -16.31 59.64 -13.78
C GLN A 104 -15.94 58.17 -14.00
N PHE A 105 -15.81 57.74 -15.26
CA PHE A 105 -15.59 56.33 -15.63
C PHE A 105 -14.13 56.02 -15.96
N GLY A 106 -13.35 57.02 -16.39
CA GLY A 106 -11.91 56.88 -16.63
C GLY A 106 -11.57 56.03 -17.87
N TYR A 107 -12.43 55.99 -18.90
CA TYR A 107 -12.04 55.41 -20.18
C TYR A 107 -11.02 56.33 -20.89
N MET A 108 -10.30 55.78 -21.86
CA MET A 108 -9.36 56.58 -22.66
C MET A 108 -10.12 57.72 -23.36
N PHE A 109 -11.27 57.41 -23.93
CA PHE A 109 -12.27 58.37 -24.42
C PHE A 109 -13.62 57.67 -24.59
N ILE A 110 -14.71 58.45 -24.49
CA ILE A 110 -16.04 58.07 -24.96
C ILE A 110 -16.37 59.01 -26.12
N CYS A 111 -16.67 58.46 -27.29
CA CYS A 111 -16.83 59.23 -28.51
C CYS A 111 -18.23 59.05 -29.12
N TYR A 112 -18.70 60.14 -29.71
CA TYR A 112 -19.83 60.15 -30.63
C TYR A 112 -19.32 60.01 -32.07
N VAL A 113 -20.04 59.20 -32.85
CA VAL A 113 -19.83 59.04 -34.28
C VAL A 113 -21.16 59.27 -34.99
N ASP A 114 -21.18 60.07 -36.05
CA ASP A 114 -22.39 60.39 -36.80
C ASP A 114 -22.79 59.29 -37.80
N GLU A 115 -23.80 59.56 -38.63
CA GLU A 115 -24.27 58.65 -39.68
C GLU A 115 -23.24 58.40 -40.79
N ASP A 116 -22.34 59.36 -41.04
CA ASP A 116 -21.26 59.31 -42.03
C ASP A 116 -19.96 58.69 -41.49
N ILE A 117 -20.02 58.11 -40.29
CA ILE A 117 -18.91 57.45 -39.60
C ILE A 117 -17.75 58.43 -39.32
N GLN A 118 -18.06 59.68 -39.01
CA GLN A 118 -17.12 60.70 -38.54
C GLN A 118 -17.09 60.73 -37.02
N VAL A 119 -15.90 60.65 -36.44
CA VAL A 119 -15.69 60.84 -35.00
C VAL A 119 -15.31 62.28 -34.71
N TYR A 120 -15.87 62.81 -33.62
CA TYR A 120 -15.72 64.21 -33.24
C TYR A 120 -14.94 64.34 -31.94
N THR A 121 -14.07 65.35 -31.87
CA THR A 121 -13.30 65.72 -30.68
C THR A 121 -13.30 67.25 -30.59
N LEU A 122 -13.56 67.81 -29.41
CA LEU A 122 -13.64 69.26 -29.24
C LEU A 122 -12.29 69.92 -29.57
N GLY A 123 -12.30 70.86 -30.52
CA GLY A 123 -11.11 71.61 -30.93
C GLY A 123 -10.25 70.93 -32.00
N GLU A 124 -10.65 69.76 -32.50
CA GLU A 124 -9.97 69.04 -33.60
C GLU A 124 -10.89 68.92 -34.83
N GLU A 125 -10.30 68.69 -36.00
CA GLU A 125 -11.08 68.36 -37.20
C GLU A 125 -11.68 66.95 -37.07
N PRO A 126 -12.94 66.73 -37.49
CA PRO A 126 -13.55 65.41 -37.48
C PRO A 126 -12.71 64.40 -38.28
N ALA A 127 -12.56 63.20 -37.72
CA ALA A 127 -11.81 62.13 -38.36
C ALA A 127 -12.75 61.04 -38.88
N SER A 128 -12.52 60.57 -40.10
CA SER A 128 -13.33 59.48 -40.64
C SER A 128 -12.87 58.12 -40.12
N LEU A 129 -13.80 57.36 -39.56
CA LEU A 129 -13.61 55.95 -39.19
C LEU A 129 -14.22 54.99 -40.22
N ALA A 130 -14.71 55.48 -41.36
CA ALA A 130 -15.38 54.67 -42.38
C ALA A 130 -14.49 53.56 -42.98
N ALA A 131 -13.16 53.72 -42.96
CA ALA A 131 -12.21 52.71 -43.41
C ALA A 131 -12.01 51.56 -42.39
N ARG A 132 -12.55 51.68 -41.17
CA ARG A 132 -12.39 50.68 -40.12
C ARG A 132 -13.45 49.58 -40.26
N GLU A 133 -13.00 48.34 -40.45
CA GLU A 133 -13.87 47.17 -40.64
C GLU A 133 -14.93 47.01 -39.52
N HIS A 134 -14.54 47.26 -38.26
CA HIS A 134 -15.46 47.17 -37.12
C HIS A 134 -16.56 48.25 -37.15
N MET A 135 -16.27 49.44 -37.67
CA MET A 135 -17.28 50.50 -37.83
C MET A 135 -18.24 50.18 -38.97
N GLN A 136 -17.72 49.69 -40.10
CA GLN A 136 -18.56 49.22 -41.20
C GLN A 136 -19.51 48.12 -40.73
N LYS A 137 -18.99 47.16 -39.95
CA LYS A 137 -19.80 46.08 -39.38
C LYS A 137 -20.86 46.62 -38.42
N LEU A 138 -20.53 47.56 -37.52
CA LEU A 138 -21.47 48.17 -36.57
C LEU A 138 -22.65 48.82 -37.30
N TYR A 139 -22.38 49.62 -38.33
CA TYR A 139 -23.42 50.34 -39.08
C TYR A 139 -24.23 49.42 -40.00
N ALA A 140 -23.60 48.35 -40.51
CA ALA A 140 -24.30 47.34 -41.32
C ALA A 140 -25.21 46.43 -40.46
N THR A 141 -24.74 45.97 -39.30
CA THR A 141 -25.49 45.01 -38.48
C THR A 141 -26.41 45.68 -37.46
N LYS A 142 -26.16 46.94 -37.09
CA LYS A 142 -26.86 47.66 -36.01
C LYS A 142 -26.84 46.87 -34.69
N GLN A 143 -25.71 46.20 -34.42
CA GLN A 143 -25.50 45.40 -33.21
C GLN A 143 -24.25 45.91 -32.49
N PRO A 144 -24.22 45.88 -31.14
CA PRO A 144 -23.02 46.23 -30.40
C PRO A 144 -21.80 45.42 -30.84
N ILE A 145 -20.63 46.05 -30.82
CA ILE A 145 -19.36 45.42 -31.19
C ILE A 145 -18.34 45.61 -30.08
N VAL A 146 -17.60 44.53 -29.80
CA VAL A 146 -16.36 44.55 -29.04
C VAL A 146 -15.24 44.12 -29.97
N THR A 147 -14.24 44.96 -30.13
CA THR A 147 -13.07 44.72 -30.99
C THR A 147 -12.01 43.88 -30.27
N ASP A 148 -11.12 43.22 -30.99
CA ASP A 148 -9.87 42.73 -30.41
C ASP A 148 -8.98 43.92 -30.02
N SER A 149 -7.98 43.69 -29.17
CA SER A 149 -7.04 44.76 -28.83
C SER A 149 -6.22 45.20 -30.04
N PHE A 150 -5.98 46.50 -30.20
CA PHE A 150 -5.13 47.10 -31.22
C PHE A 150 -4.30 48.25 -30.65
N VAL A 151 -3.31 48.71 -31.40
CA VAL A 151 -2.45 49.83 -30.97
C VAL A 151 -3.21 51.14 -31.06
N ALA A 152 -3.24 51.87 -29.95
CA ALA A 152 -3.85 53.18 -29.77
C ALA A 152 -2.82 54.29 -29.94
N GLY A 153 -3.20 55.38 -30.61
CA GLY A 153 -2.41 56.61 -30.64
C GLY A 153 -1.11 56.55 -31.44
N ALA A 154 -0.33 57.64 -31.33
CA ALA A 154 0.92 57.86 -32.08
C ALA A 154 2.16 57.24 -31.40
N ASP A 155 2.04 56.72 -30.17
CA ASP A 155 3.15 56.13 -29.42
C ASP A 155 3.56 54.75 -29.94
N GLY A 156 2.66 54.07 -30.69
CA GLY A 156 2.91 52.76 -31.28
C GLY A 156 2.97 51.61 -30.27
N VAL A 157 2.66 51.85 -29.00
CA VAL A 157 2.90 50.89 -27.90
C VAL A 157 1.64 50.65 -27.07
N THR A 158 0.82 51.67 -26.82
CA THR A 158 -0.35 51.53 -25.95
C THR A 158 -1.41 50.67 -26.64
N LEU A 159 -1.87 49.59 -26.00
CA LEU A 159 -2.95 48.76 -26.51
C LEU A 159 -4.29 49.21 -25.90
N ASN A 160 -5.31 49.31 -26.74
CA ASN A 160 -6.68 49.50 -26.33
C ASN A 160 -7.60 48.47 -27.01
N TYR A 161 -8.84 48.41 -26.54
CA TYR A 161 -9.94 47.80 -27.28
C TYR A 161 -11.15 48.73 -27.22
N MET A 162 -12.00 48.60 -28.21
CA MET A 162 -13.19 49.42 -28.38
C MET A 162 -14.46 48.61 -28.13
N VAL A 163 -15.37 49.19 -27.35
CA VAL A 163 -16.76 48.75 -27.19
C VAL A 163 -17.66 49.81 -27.82
N ALA A 164 -18.54 49.41 -28.74
CA ALA A 164 -19.38 50.30 -29.52
C ALA A 164 -20.83 49.85 -29.53
N VAL A 165 -21.77 50.80 -29.48
CA VAL A 165 -23.22 50.57 -29.59
C VAL A 165 -23.83 51.49 -30.64
N PRO A 166 -24.86 51.03 -31.37
CA PRO A 166 -25.55 51.87 -32.35
C PRO A 166 -26.47 52.89 -31.67
N LEU A 167 -26.61 54.07 -32.29
CA LEU A 167 -27.66 55.04 -31.99
C LEU A 167 -28.77 54.88 -33.02
N LEU A 168 -29.99 54.69 -32.53
CA LEU A 168 -31.14 54.40 -33.36
C LEU A 168 -32.29 55.35 -33.04
N GLN A 169 -32.83 56.00 -34.07
CA GLN A 169 -34.09 56.73 -34.00
C GLN A 169 -35.09 56.04 -34.92
N ASP A 170 -36.19 55.52 -34.36
CA ASP A 170 -37.21 54.77 -35.11
C ASP A 170 -36.65 53.62 -35.97
N GLY A 171 -35.55 52.98 -35.51
CA GLY A 171 -34.86 51.89 -36.20
C GLY A 171 -33.87 52.33 -37.30
N VAL A 172 -33.76 53.63 -37.56
CA VAL A 172 -32.77 54.23 -38.46
C VAL A 172 -31.49 54.53 -37.67
N MET A 173 -30.34 54.23 -38.27
CA MET A 173 -29.03 54.50 -37.67
C MET A 173 -28.74 55.99 -37.77
N THR A 174 -28.63 56.68 -36.65
CA THR A 174 -28.30 58.12 -36.58
C THR A 174 -26.85 58.37 -36.16
N GLY A 175 -26.15 57.31 -35.78
CA GLY A 175 -24.76 57.36 -35.35
C GLY A 175 -24.40 56.19 -34.45
N SER A 176 -23.31 56.29 -33.73
CA SER A 176 -22.92 55.33 -32.69
C SER A 176 -22.20 56.01 -31.53
N LEU A 177 -22.18 55.32 -30.39
CA LEU A 177 -21.32 55.67 -29.27
C LEU A 177 -20.29 54.57 -29.10
N PHE A 178 -19.06 54.95 -28.77
CA PHE A 178 -18.06 53.98 -28.38
C PHE A 178 -17.18 54.47 -27.24
N CYS A 179 -16.65 53.53 -26.46
CA CYS A 179 -15.57 53.80 -25.54
C CYS A 179 -14.30 53.07 -25.98
N SER A 180 -13.18 53.77 -25.85
CA SER A 180 -11.83 53.21 -25.99
C SER A 180 -11.31 52.90 -24.58
N ILE A 181 -10.98 51.64 -24.34
CA ILE A 181 -10.60 51.13 -23.01
C ILE A 181 -9.15 50.68 -23.05
N TYR A 182 -8.36 51.12 -22.07
CA TYR A 182 -6.99 50.63 -21.89
C TYR A 182 -6.99 49.12 -21.74
N PHE A 183 -6.13 48.44 -22.50
CA PHE A 183 -6.06 47.00 -22.45
C PHE A 183 -5.34 46.49 -21.19
N ASP A 184 -4.56 47.35 -20.52
CA ASP A 184 -3.82 47.04 -19.29
C ASP A 184 -4.71 46.49 -18.17
N ASP A 185 -5.93 47.01 -18.00
CA ASP A 185 -6.91 46.47 -17.05
C ASP A 185 -7.18 44.98 -17.30
N THR A 186 -7.33 44.60 -18.57
CA THR A 186 -7.58 43.21 -18.98
C THR A 186 -6.34 42.35 -18.72
N VAL A 187 -5.16 42.90 -18.98
CA VAL A 187 -3.87 42.25 -18.68
C VAL A 187 -3.72 42.01 -17.17
N GLU A 188 -4.09 42.98 -16.33
CA GLU A 188 -4.05 42.83 -14.88
C GLU A 188 -5.03 41.76 -14.37
N LEU A 189 -6.28 41.77 -14.87
CA LEU A 189 -7.27 40.75 -14.52
C LEU A 189 -6.78 39.35 -14.91
N LEU A 190 -6.18 39.20 -16.09
CA LEU A 190 -5.59 37.96 -16.54
C LEU A 190 -4.43 37.51 -15.63
N LYS A 191 -3.52 38.44 -15.26
CA LYS A 191 -2.42 38.19 -14.32
C LYS A 191 -2.90 37.77 -12.93
N LYS A 192 -3.94 38.43 -12.40
CA LYS A 192 -4.56 38.08 -11.10
C LYS A 192 -5.14 36.67 -11.12
N ALA A 193 -5.83 36.30 -12.20
CA ALA A 193 -6.34 34.94 -12.35
C ALA A 193 -5.22 33.88 -12.44
N ALA A 194 -4.14 34.22 -13.14
CA ALA A 194 -2.99 33.34 -13.33
C ALA A 194 -2.22 33.10 -12.01
N SER A 195 -1.93 34.17 -11.27
CA SER A 195 -1.09 34.15 -10.07
C SER A 195 -1.72 33.40 -8.91
N ALA A 196 -3.05 33.48 -8.75
CA ALA A 196 -3.78 32.79 -7.70
C ALA A 196 -3.56 31.26 -7.69
N ASN A 197 -3.27 30.68 -8.85
CA ASN A 197 -3.13 29.23 -9.03
C ASN A 197 -1.76 28.79 -9.56
N GLN A 198 -0.75 29.67 -9.54
CA GLN A 198 0.57 29.44 -10.16
C GLN A 198 0.48 28.95 -11.62
N SER A 199 -0.52 29.47 -12.32
CA SER A 199 -0.87 29.06 -13.68
C SER A 199 -0.36 30.06 -14.71
N GLU A 200 -0.30 29.63 -15.96
CA GLU A 200 -0.08 30.50 -17.10
C GLU A 200 -1.44 30.81 -17.73
N ALA A 201 -1.65 32.07 -18.11
CA ALA A 201 -2.88 32.52 -18.75
C ALA A 201 -2.57 33.18 -20.09
N VAL A 202 -3.38 32.85 -21.09
CA VAL A 202 -3.32 33.44 -22.43
C VAL A 202 -4.71 33.88 -22.81
N LEU A 203 -4.83 35.13 -23.25
CA LEU A 203 -6.04 35.69 -23.85
C LEU A 203 -5.82 35.76 -25.36
N ILE A 204 -6.71 35.16 -26.13
CA ILE A 204 -6.68 35.15 -27.58
C ILE A 204 -7.89 35.90 -28.16
N GLY A 205 -7.68 36.57 -29.29
CA GLY A 205 -8.71 37.32 -30.00
C GLY A 205 -9.46 36.50 -31.04
N SER A 206 -10.31 37.21 -31.79
CA SER A 206 -11.26 36.63 -32.75
C SER A 206 -10.65 35.79 -33.89
N LYS A 207 -9.37 35.99 -34.20
CA LYS A 207 -8.64 35.24 -35.25
C LYS A 207 -7.66 34.21 -34.65
N GLY A 208 -7.77 33.90 -33.35
CA GLY A 208 -6.85 32.99 -32.65
C GLY A 208 -5.47 33.59 -32.35
N GLN A 209 -5.31 34.90 -32.53
CA GLN A 209 -4.08 35.63 -32.24
C GLN A 209 -3.99 35.96 -30.75
N ILE A 210 -2.78 35.93 -30.20
CA ILE A 210 -2.50 36.26 -28.81
C ILE A 210 -2.70 37.76 -28.59
N MET A 211 -3.59 38.11 -27.66
CA MET A 211 -3.80 39.48 -27.21
C MET A 211 -3.03 39.78 -25.92
N SER A 212 -2.95 38.81 -25.00
CA SER A 212 -2.13 38.93 -23.79
C SER A 212 -1.67 37.56 -23.30
N SER A 213 -0.52 37.51 -22.64
CA SER A 213 -0.01 36.29 -22.04
C SER A 213 0.79 36.57 -20.77
N THR A 214 0.73 35.66 -19.79
CA THR A 214 1.55 35.73 -18.58
C THR A 214 2.88 34.99 -18.69
N ASN A 215 3.08 34.25 -19.78
CA ASN A 215 4.27 33.47 -20.09
C ASN A 215 5.13 34.08 -21.21
N GLY A 216 4.88 35.35 -21.57
CA GLY A 216 5.75 36.11 -22.48
C GLY A 216 5.59 35.76 -23.96
N LEU A 217 4.49 35.12 -24.35
CA LEU A 217 4.15 34.93 -25.77
C LEU A 217 3.90 36.28 -26.46
N SER A 218 4.35 36.37 -27.71
CA SER A 218 4.28 37.60 -28.50
C SER A 218 2.84 37.97 -28.85
N TYR A 219 2.49 39.23 -28.61
CA TYR A 219 1.26 39.86 -29.10
C TYR A 219 1.12 39.69 -30.62
N GLY A 220 -0.09 39.42 -31.09
CA GLY A 220 -0.44 39.27 -32.51
C GLY A 220 -0.04 37.94 -33.14
N SER A 221 0.77 37.11 -32.48
CA SER A 221 1.15 35.79 -33.00
C SER A 221 0.02 34.76 -32.86
N SER A 222 -0.03 33.76 -33.74
CA SER A 222 -1.02 32.67 -33.66
C SER A 222 -0.78 31.81 -32.43
N TYR A 223 -1.81 31.61 -31.60
CA TYR A 223 -1.71 30.73 -30.44
C TYR A 223 -1.50 29.26 -30.84
N VAL A 224 -2.22 28.78 -31.86
CA VAL A 224 -2.07 27.43 -32.39
C VAL A 224 -0.66 27.21 -32.94
N GLY A 225 -0.06 28.25 -33.54
CA GLY A 225 1.35 28.23 -33.95
C GLY A 225 2.33 27.98 -32.79
N GLN A 226 2.02 28.45 -31.57
CA GLN A 226 2.84 28.20 -30.37
C GLN A 226 2.71 26.77 -29.84
N LEU A 227 1.75 25.98 -30.33
CA LEU A 227 1.51 24.60 -29.91
C LEU A 227 2.20 23.56 -30.81
N GLN A 228 2.93 23.98 -31.86
CA GLN A 228 3.58 23.03 -32.79
C GLN A 228 4.56 22.08 -32.10
N ASP A 229 5.32 22.58 -31.12
CA ASP A 229 6.27 21.78 -30.33
C ASP A 229 5.63 21.10 -29.11
N VAL A 230 4.31 21.26 -28.93
CA VAL A 230 3.57 20.75 -27.77
C VAL A 230 2.83 19.49 -28.15
N ARG A 231 3.16 18.37 -27.49
CA ARG A 231 2.44 17.11 -27.73
C ARG A 231 1.11 17.11 -26.97
N MET A 232 0.01 17.28 -27.68
CA MET A 232 -1.33 17.22 -27.09
C MET A 232 -1.87 15.79 -26.98
N TYR A 233 -2.69 15.56 -25.96
CA TYR A 233 -3.39 14.30 -25.72
C TYR A 233 -4.90 14.52 -25.82
N SER A 234 -5.61 13.53 -26.35
CA SER A 234 -7.06 13.54 -26.55
C SER A 234 -7.62 14.51 -27.60
N MET A 235 -6.82 15.44 -28.14
CA MET A 235 -7.20 16.31 -29.26
C MET A 235 -5.98 16.75 -30.10
N THR A 236 -6.23 17.22 -31.32
CA THR A 236 -5.24 17.84 -32.21
C THR A 236 -5.34 19.36 -32.20
N THR A 237 -4.33 20.04 -32.74
CA THR A 237 -4.32 21.51 -32.91
C THR A 237 -5.52 21.98 -33.72
N ASP A 238 -5.83 21.28 -34.81
CA ASP A 238 -6.96 21.61 -35.70
C ASP A 238 -8.30 21.41 -35.00
N THR A 239 -8.40 20.39 -34.14
CA THR A 239 -9.59 20.14 -33.33
C THR A 239 -9.77 21.26 -32.29
N LEU A 240 -8.68 21.69 -31.65
CA LEU A 240 -8.71 22.80 -30.70
C LEU A 240 -9.14 24.09 -31.41
N GLU A 241 -8.54 24.41 -32.56
CA GLU A 241 -8.88 25.59 -33.34
C GLU A 241 -10.36 25.59 -33.74
N THR A 242 -10.89 24.47 -34.22
CA THR A 242 -12.31 24.30 -34.56
C THR A 242 -13.21 24.57 -33.34
N LYS A 243 -12.82 24.06 -32.16
CA LYS A 243 -13.59 24.27 -30.92
C LYS A 243 -13.54 25.69 -30.39
N LEU A 244 -12.40 26.37 -30.53
CA LEU A 244 -12.25 27.78 -30.19
C LEU A 244 -13.12 28.65 -31.12
N LEU A 245 -13.10 28.38 -32.44
CA LEU A 245 -13.97 29.06 -33.40
C LEU A 245 -15.47 28.82 -33.13
N ALA A 246 -15.83 27.61 -32.68
CA ALA A 246 -17.18 27.28 -32.24
C ALA A 246 -17.55 27.87 -30.86
N ARG A 247 -16.61 28.57 -30.20
CA ARG A 247 -16.72 29.12 -28.85
C ARG A 247 -17.11 28.10 -27.79
N GLU A 248 -16.57 26.89 -27.88
CA GLU A 248 -16.79 25.84 -26.90
C GLU A 248 -15.82 26.01 -25.71
N SER A 249 -16.29 25.71 -24.50
CA SER A 249 -15.40 25.48 -23.36
C SER A 249 -14.89 24.04 -23.36
N GLY A 250 -13.64 23.85 -22.96
CA GLY A 250 -13.07 22.52 -22.85
C GLY A 250 -11.75 22.49 -22.12
N ALA A 251 -11.08 21.34 -22.18
CA ALA A 251 -9.75 21.17 -21.63
C ALA A 251 -9.00 20.02 -22.29
N PHE A 252 -7.68 20.04 -22.19
CA PHE A 252 -6.82 18.99 -22.68
C PHE A 252 -5.56 18.83 -21.82
N TYR A 253 -4.96 17.66 -21.91
CA TYR A 253 -3.61 17.42 -21.41
C TYR A 253 -2.62 17.64 -22.55
N SER A 254 -1.45 18.16 -22.21
CA SER A 254 -0.35 18.29 -23.15
C SER A 254 0.98 18.03 -22.48
N ARG A 255 2.02 17.81 -23.28
CA ARG A 255 3.40 17.68 -22.82
C ARG A 255 4.28 18.71 -23.52
N LYS A 256 4.93 19.55 -22.71
CA LYS A 256 5.87 20.59 -23.16
C LYS A 256 7.15 20.46 -22.34
N ASP A 257 8.31 20.43 -22.99
CA ASP A 257 9.62 20.31 -22.33
C ASP A 257 9.74 19.12 -21.35
N GLY A 258 9.02 18.04 -21.63
CA GLY A 258 8.95 16.86 -20.77
C GLY A 258 7.93 16.95 -19.63
N ASN A 259 7.40 18.12 -19.33
CA ASN A 259 6.43 18.38 -18.27
C ASN A 259 4.99 18.08 -18.71
N LEU A 260 4.20 17.49 -17.81
CA LEU A 260 2.77 17.27 -18.02
C LEU A 260 2.02 18.57 -17.71
N MET A 261 1.26 19.05 -18.68
CA MET A 261 0.47 20.27 -18.58
C MET A 261 -1.02 19.93 -18.68
N TYR A 262 -1.84 20.74 -18.04
CA TYR A 262 -3.30 20.73 -18.22
C TYR A 262 -3.78 22.12 -18.59
N THR A 263 -4.46 22.23 -19.73
CA THR A 263 -4.97 23.50 -20.25
C THR A 263 -6.49 23.46 -20.27
N ALA A 264 -7.13 24.42 -19.59
CA ALA A 264 -8.56 24.67 -19.68
C ALA A 264 -8.78 25.91 -20.56
N TYR A 265 -9.77 25.86 -21.45
CA TYR A 265 -10.10 26.96 -22.35
C TYR A 265 -11.59 27.26 -22.36
N GLY A 266 -11.94 28.48 -22.71
CA GLY A 266 -13.32 28.85 -22.98
C GLY A 266 -13.52 30.34 -23.24
N PRO A 267 -14.72 30.71 -23.71
CA PRO A 267 -14.98 32.03 -24.24
C PRO A 267 -15.24 33.07 -23.15
N VAL A 268 -14.89 34.31 -23.48
CA VAL A 268 -15.38 35.50 -22.78
C VAL A 268 -16.76 35.86 -23.37
N LYS A 269 -17.72 36.20 -22.51
CA LYS A 269 -19.08 36.56 -22.95
C LYS A 269 -19.06 37.93 -23.60
N ASN A 270 -19.94 38.13 -24.58
CA ASN A 270 -20.10 39.39 -25.32
C ASN A 270 -18.86 39.85 -26.09
N THR A 271 -17.89 38.95 -26.32
CA THR A 271 -16.73 39.17 -27.17
C THR A 271 -16.50 37.98 -28.09
N ASN A 272 -15.46 38.03 -28.93
CA ASN A 272 -14.94 36.87 -29.66
C ASN A 272 -13.59 36.43 -29.10
N TRP A 273 -13.39 36.59 -27.79
CA TRP A 273 -12.14 36.24 -27.13
C TRP A 273 -12.27 34.93 -26.39
N ASP A 274 -11.16 34.20 -26.30
CA ASP A 274 -11.04 33.00 -25.50
C ASP A 274 -9.88 33.13 -24.50
N ILE A 275 -10.06 32.54 -23.32
CA ILE A 275 -9.03 32.47 -22.29
C ILE A 275 -8.58 31.03 -22.16
N LEU A 276 -7.27 30.83 -22.17
CA LEU A 276 -6.62 29.56 -21.92
C LEU A 276 -5.78 29.66 -20.65
N ILE A 277 -6.07 28.79 -19.68
CA ILE A 277 -5.30 28.66 -18.44
C ILE A 277 -4.57 27.32 -18.46
N THR A 278 -3.25 27.37 -18.34
CA THR A 278 -2.37 26.20 -18.35
C THR A 278 -1.69 26.04 -17.01
N ILE A 279 -1.73 24.83 -16.45
CA ILE A 279 -1.05 24.47 -15.19
C ILE A 279 0.01 23.41 -15.47
N ASP A 280 1.21 23.63 -14.94
CA ASP A 280 2.33 22.67 -14.97
C ASP A 280 2.26 21.73 -13.75
N PHE A 281 2.25 20.42 -14.03
CA PHE A 281 2.25 19.38 -13.00
C PHE A 281 3.46 19.50 -12.07
N PHE A 282 4.67 19.63 -12.59
CA PHE A 282 5.89 19.65 -11.80
C PHE A 282 5.97 20.91 -10.94
N ARG A 283 5.54 22.06 -11.47
CA ARG A 283 5.45 23.30 -10.69
C ARG A 283 4.53 23.13 -9.49
N LEU A 284 3.31 22.61 -9.70
CA LEU A 284 2.36 22.40 -8.62
C LEU A 284 2.80 21.28 -7.64
N PHE A 285 3.33 20.17 -8.17
CA PHE A 285 3.82 19.05 -7.36
C PHE A 285 5.02 19.45 -6.48
N SER A 286 5.96 20.21 -7.02
CA SER A 286 7.13 20.70 -6.28
C SER A 286 6.75 21.65 -5.14
N ALA A 287 5.70 22.46 -5.31
CA ALA A 287 5.14 23.27 -4.22
C ALA A 287 4.53 22.39 -3.11
N MET A 288 3.97 21.23 -3.43
CA MET A 288 3.41 20.28 -2.45
C MET A 288 4.47 19.35 -1.82
N LEU A 289 5.60 19.16 -2.49
CA LEU A 289 6.63 18.19 -2.10
C LEU A 289 7.16 18.38 -0.67
N PRO A 290 7.45 19.61 -0.16
CA PRO A 290 7.91 19.79 1.23
C PRO A 290 6.89 19.30 2.26
N HIS A 291 5.59 19.52 2.00
CA HIS A 291 4.52 19.05 2.89
C HIS A 291 4.39 17.53 2.87
N LEU A 292 4.50 16.91 1.69
CA LEU A 292 4.50 15.45 1.56
C LEU A 292 5.72 14.81 2.26
N LEU A 293 6.90 15.42 2.12
CA LEU A 293 8.12 14.97 2.80
C LEU A 293 8.03 15.12 4.32
N LEU A 294 7.41 16.20 4.82
CA LEU A 294 7.17 16.38 6.25
C LEU A 294 6.26 15.28 6.81
N ILE A 295 5.15 14.98 6.13
CA ILE A 295 4.24 13.89 6.52
C ILE A 295 4.98 12.55 6.53
N ALA A 296 5.79 12.29 5.49
CA ALA A 296 6.62 11.09 5.40
C ALA A 296 7.69 11.00 6.50
N ALA A 297 8.31 12.12 6.87
CA ALA A 297 9.31 12.17 7.94
C ALA A 297 8.68 11.91 9.32
N ILE A 298 7.51 12.48 9.59
CA ILE A 298 6.78 12.25 10.85
C ILE A 298 6.37 10.78 10.97
N THR A 299 5.82 10.18 9.91
CA THR A 299 5.47 8.75 9.91
C THR A 299 6.70 7.85 10.02
N ALA A 300 7.81 8.20 9.35
CA ALA A 300 9.09 7.52 9.52
C ALA A 300 9.59 7.58 10.98
N ALA A 301 9.47 8.73 11.64
CA ALA A 301 9.87 8.90 13.04
C ALA A 301 9.00 8.08 14.00
N ILE A 302 7.67 8.09 13.81
CA ILE A 302 6.72 7.29 14.60
C ILE A 302 7.00 5.80 14.42
N THR A 303 7.16 5.34 13.18
CA THR A 303 7.43 3.92 12.88
C THR A 303 8.79 3.48 13.40
N LEU A 304 9.82 4.33 13.33
CA LEU A 304 11.13 4.07 13.93
C LEU A 304 11.04 3.98 15.46
N SER A 305 10.31 4.89 16.09
CA SER A 305 10.06 4.86 17.54
C SER A 305 9.38 3.57 17.97
N LEU A 306 8.33 3.16 17.26
CA LEU A 306 7.63 1.89 17.49
C LEU A 306 8.56 0.69 17.29
N TYR A 307 9.37 0.68 16.24
CA TYR A 307 10.36 -0.37 16.00
C TYR A 307 11.39 -0.46 17.15
N LEU A 308 11.89 0.67 17.64
CA LEU A 308 12.81 0.71 18.77
C LEU A 308 12.15 0.20 20.06
N LEU A 309 10.89 0.54 20.30
CA LEU A 309 10.11 0.07 21.44
C LEU A 309 9.89 -1.44 21.38
N VAL A 310 9.46 -1.98 20.23
CA VAL A 310 9.30 -3.43 20.02
C VAL A 310 10.64 -4.15 20.21
N ARG A 311 11.74 -3.57 19.71
CA ARG A 311 13.09 -4.12 19.88
C ARG A 311 13.52 -4.12 21.35
N ALA A 312 13.26 -3.04 22.09
CA ALA A 312 13.57 -2.95 23.52
C ALA A 312 12.75 -3.95 24.34
N TYR A 313 11.44 -4.02 24.09
CA TYR A 313 10.53 -4.98 24.72
C TYR A 313 10.95 -6.43 24.46
N SER A 314 11.27 -6.76 23.21
CA SER A 314 11.71 -8.12 22.83
C SER A 314 13.04 -8.51 23.51
N ARG A 315 13.97 -7.55 23.67
CA ARG A 315 15.20 -7.77 24.43
C ARG A 315 14.94 -8.02 25.91
N GLN A 316 14.03 -7.25 26.51
CA GLN A 316 13.64 -7.42 27.91
C GLN A 316 12.97 -8.79 28.14
N GLN A 317 12.04 -9.17 27.27
CA GLN A 317 11.42 -10.50 27.28
C GLN A 317 12.46 -11.62 27.20
N LYS A 318 13.46 -11.48 26.32
CA LYS A 318 14.55 -12.45 26.23
C LYS A 318 15.38 -12.53 27.52
N ALA A 319 15.72 -11.39 28.13
CA ALA A 319 16.47 -11.37 29.38
C ALA A 319 15.67 -11.97 30.56
N ASN A 320 14.36 -11.74 30.60
CA ASN A 320 13.46 -12.36 31.59
C ASN A 320 13.34 -13.87 31.39
N MET A 321 13.27 -14.33 30.13
CA MET A 321 13.29 -15.76 29.81
C MET A 321 14.61 -16.41 30.24
N GLU A 322 15.75 -15.79 29.89
CA GLU A 322 17.08 -16.26 30.27
C GLU A 322 17.26 -16.32 31.80
N SER A 323 16.71 -15.34 32.54
CA SER A 323 16.76 -15.32 34.00
C SER A 323 15.85 -16.38 34.64
N MET A 324 14.65 -16.62 34.09
CA MET A 324 13.79 -17.74 34.51
C MET A 324 14.46 -19.08 34.27
N VAL A 325 15.05 -19.30 33.10
CA VAL A 325 15.81 -20.52 32.79
C VAL A 325 16.97 -20.69 33.77
N ALA A 326 17.73 -19.62 34.04
CA ALA A 326 18.82 -19.65 35.01
C ALA A 326 18.34 -19.92 36.45
N ALA A 327 17.16 -19.42 36.84
CA ALA A 327 16.54 -19.68 38.14
C ALA A 327 16.10 -21.14 38.27
N VAL A 328 15.50 -21.72 37.23
CA VAL A 328 15.19 -23.15 37.16
C VAL A 328 16.46 -23.99 37.28
N HIS A 329 17.52 -23.66 36.52
CA HIS A 329 18.81 -24.35 36.62
C HIS A 329 19.47 -24.19 38.01
N ARG A 330 19.21 -23.09 38.71
CA ARG A 330 19.70 -22.86 40.09
C ARG A 330 18.89 -23.68 41.10
N MET A 331 17.59 -23.82 40.90
CA MET A 331 16.73 -24.71 41.70
C MET A 331 17.11 -26.17 41.50
N GLU A 332 17.28 -26.61 40.24
CA GLU A 332 17.80 -27.95 39.93
C GLU A 332 19.14 -28.19 40.61
N ARG A 333 20.12 -27.30 40.47
CA ARG A 333 21.43 -27.45 41.16
C ARG A 333 21.34 -27.50 42.69
N LYS A 334 20.31 -26.90 43.30
CA LYS A 334 20.07 -27.04 44.75
C LYS A 334 19.41 -28.38 45.10
N LEU A 335 18.50 -28.86 44.27
CA LEU A 335 17.83 -30.16 44.44
C LEU A 335 18.80 -31.33 44.23
N TYR A 336 19.69 -31.23 43.24
CA TYR A 336 20.73 -32.22 42.95
C TYR A 336 21.98 -32.10 43.84
N LYS A 337 22.07 -31.08 44.71
CA LYS A 337 23.19 -30.95 45.67
C LYS A 337 23.14 -31.96 46.82
N ASN A 338 22.04 -32.69 46.98
CA ASN A 338 21.88 -33.70 48.02
C ASN A 338 22.19 -35.13 47.58
N SER A 339 22.51 -35.38 46.31
CA SER A 339 22.94 -36.70 45.84
C SER A 339 23.81 -36.54 44.58
N ILE A 340 25.12 -36.69 44.72
CA ILE A 340 26.06 -36.82 43.58
C ILE A 340 26.74 -38.18 43.68
N PRO A 341 26.81 -38.95 42.59
CA PRO A 341 28.02 -39.68 42.23
C PRO A 341 28.71 -39.02 41.02
N GLU A 342 30.03 -39.16 41.00
CA GLU A 342 30.96 -38.58 40.05
C GLU A 342 30.77 -39.07 38.60
N GLN A 343 31.13 -38.17 37.69
CA GLN A 343 31.48 -38.42 36.28
C GLN A 343 30.29 -38.59 35.30
N VAL A 344 29.87 -37.47 34.70
CA VAL A 344 29.04 -37.48 33.49
C VAL A 344 29.75 -36.70 32.39
N ASP A 345 29.98 -37.38 31.26
CA ASP A 345 30.56 -36.83 30.04
C ASP A 345 29.59 -35.86 29.36
N TYR A 346 30.05 -34.62 29.13
CA TYR A 346 29.21 -33.52 28.65
C TYR A 346 28.82 -33.66 27.17
N ASP A 347 29.53 -34.47 26.39
CA ASP A 347 29.24 -34.68 24.97
C ASP A 347 28.05 -35.63 24.75
N ASP A 348 27.82 -36.59 25.65
CA ASP A 348 26.67 -37.51 25.62
C ASP A 348 25.36 -36.75 25.95
N LEU A 349 25.43 -35.77 26.86
CA LEU A 349 24.31 -34.89 27.23
C LEU A 349 23.89 -33.92 26.11
N LEU A 350 24.83 -33.52 25.24
CA LEU A 350 24.54 -32.63 24.11
C LEU A 350 23.83 -33.36 22.95
N GLN A 351 24.04 -34.67 22.77
CA GLN A 351 23.29 -35.46 21.80
C GLN A 351 21.85 -35.80 22.27
N MET A 352 21.61 -35.88 23.59
CA MET A 352 20.27 -36.20 24.13
C MET A 352 19.33 -34.99 24.27
N SER A 353 19.85 -33.75 24.19
CA SER A 353 19.13 -32.53 24.59
C SER A 353 18.49 -31.72 23.45
N SER A 354 18.13 -32.36 22.33
CA SER A 354 17.16 -31.80 21.39
C SER A 354 15.94 -32.72 21.27
N THR A 355 14.92 -32.49 22.11
CA THR A 355 13.55 -33.03 21.98
C THR A 355 13.34 -34.55 21.98
N GLY A 356 14.38 -35.38 22.20
CA GLY A 356 14.33 -36.83 21.95
C GLY A 356 14.19 -37.76 23.16
N LEU A 357 14.02 -37.28 24.40
CA LEU A 357 14.05 -38.16 25.57
C LEU A 357 12.82 -39.05 25.73
N ARG A 358 11.63 -38.53 25.37
CA ARG A 358 10.34 -39.25 25.42
C ARG A 358 9.55 -38.99 24.15
N ASP A 359 8.81 -39.98 23.70
CA ASP A 359 7.87 -39.86 22.59
C ASP A 359 6.71 -38.93 23.02
N GLY A 360 6.52 -37.84 22.27
CA GLY A 360 5.57 -36.78 22.63
C GLY A 360 4.10 -37.22 22.62
N LEU A 361 3.77 -38.33 21.95
CA LEU A 361 2.41 -38.87 21.93
C LEU A 361 2.15 -39.78 23.12
N THR A 362 3.05 -40.72 23.39
CA THR A 362 2.81 -41.86 24.30
C THR A 362 3.47 -41.70 25.67
N GLY A 363 4.47 -40.82 25.76
CA GLY A 363 5.21 -40.53 26.99
C GLY A 363 6.26 -41.58 27.38
N VAL A 364 6.43 -42.67 26.61
CA VAL A 364 7.53 -43.64 26.80
C VAL A 364 8.84 -43.09 26.23
N VAL A 365 9.99 -43.72 26.49
CA VAL A 365 11.26 -43.22 25.90
C VAL A 365 11.30 -43.48 24.38
N THR A 366 12.07 -42.68 23.64
CA THR A 366 12.25 -42.93 22.20
C THR A 366 13.12 -44.17 21.97
N ARG A 367 13.03 -44.78 20.79
CA ARG A 367 13.89 -45.92 20.37
C ARG A 367 15.35 -45.69 20.70
N THR A 368 15.90 -44.52 20.37
CA THR A 368 17.31 -44.18 20.59
C THR A 368 17.68 -44.24 22.08
N VAL A 369 16.83 -43.69 22.95
CA VAL A 369 17.07 -43.67 24.40
C VAL A 369 16.91 -45.06 24.99
N PHE A 370 15.91 -45.83 24.53
CA PHE A 370 15.73 -47.21 24.96
C PHE A 370 16.96 -48.06 24.64
N LEU A 371 17.41 -48.06 23.38
CA LEU A 371 18.57 -48.85 22.95
C LEU A 371 19.84 -48.44 23.69
N SER A 372 20.08 -47.14 23.85
CA SER A 372 21.24 -46.64 24.60
C SER A 372 21.22 -47.09 26.07
N ARG A 373 20.07 -47.01 26.74
CA ARG A 373 19.92 -47.48 28.13
C ARG A 373 20.13 -48.99 28.25
N MET A 374 19.56 -49.76 27.33
CA MET A 374 19.72 -51.22 27.32
C MET A 374 21.15 -51.63 27.03
N GLN A 375 21.83 -50.95 26.12
CA GLN A 375 23.23 -51.23 25.83
C GLN A 375 24.11 -50.94 27.07
N LYS A 376 23.89 -49.80 27.74
CA LYS A 376 24.58 -49.48 29.00
C LYS A 376 24.28 -50.51 30.11
N LEU A 377 23.03 -50.99 30.20
CA LEU A 377 22.62 -52.02 31.16
C LEU A 377 23.32 -53.37 30.91
N LEU A 378 23.49 -53.76 29.64
CA LEU A 378 24.18 -54.99 29.28
C LEU A 378 25.71 -54.86 29.44
N GLU A 379 26.27 -53.66 29.22
CA GLU A 379 27.71 -53.38 29.33
C GLU A 379 28.20 -53.19 30.78
N SER A 380 27.37 -52.62 31.67
CA SER A 380 27.78 -52.31 33.05
C SER A 380 28.05 -53.56 33.89
N GLY A 381 27.47 -54.71 33.54
CA GLY A 381 27.59 -55.95 34.31
C GLY A 381 27.06 -55.85 35.76
N GLU A 382 26.46 -54.71 36.13
CA GLU A 382 25.87 -54.46 37.44
C GLU A 382 24.47 -55.09 37.49
N TYR A 383 24.46 -56.40 37.74
CA TYR A 383 23.61 -57.15 38.68
C TYR A 383 23.27 -58.56 38.21
N GLY A 384 23.15 -59.44 39.19
CA GLY A 384 22.67 -60.81 39.08
C GLY A 384 21.15 -60.94 39.03
N SER A 385 20.48 -60.14 38.20
CA SER A 385 19.02 -60.16 38.04
C SER A 385 18.64 -60.58 36.63
N CYS A 386 17.66 -61.45 36.54
CA CYS A 386 17.17 -61.91 35.25
C CYS A 386 16.17 -60.93 34.64
N MET A 387 16.20 -60.82 33.32
CA MET A 387 15.41 -59.84 32.58
C MET A 387 14.56 -60.53 31.53
N THR A 388 13.34 -60.04 31.31
CA THR A 388 12.51 -60.45 30.18
C THR A 388 12.27 -59.25 29.27
N LEU A 389 12.57 -59.42 27.98
CA LEU A 389 12.29 -58.43 26.94
C LEU A 389 10.99 -58.77 26.23
N CYS A 390 10.08 -57.82 26.15
CA CYS A 390 8.78 -57.92 25.52
C CYS A 390 8.70 -56.94 24.34
N PHE A 391 8.32 -57.45 23.17
CA PHE A 391 7.99 -56.67 22.00
C PHE A 391 6.47 -56.64 21.84
N VAL A 392 5.88 -55.45 21.85
CA VAL A 392 4.44 -55.23 21.87
C VAL A 392 4.04 -54.49 20.62
N ASP A 393 3.14 -55.07 19.82
CA ASP A 393 2.64 -54.42 18.60
C ASP A 393 1.13 -54.27 18.62
N LEU A 394 0.66 -53.08 18.26
CA LEU A 394 -0.76 -52.75 18.16
C LEU A 394 -1.38 -53.41 16.92
N ASP A 395 -2.37 -54.29 17.14
CA ASP A 395 -3.03 -54.98 16.05
C ASP A 395 -3.88 -54.03 15.20
N ASP A 396 -3.66 -54.05 13.88
CA ASP A 396 -4.51 -53.39 12.88
C ASP A 396 -4.61 -51.85 13.03
N LEU A 397 -3.54 -51.18 13.49
CA LEU A 397 -3.48 -49.71 13.62
C LEU A 397 -3.86 -48.99 12.32
N LYS A 398 -3.43 -49.51 11.15
CA LYS A 398 -3.80 -48.94 9.86
C LYS A 398 -5.31 -48.98 9.63
N THR A 399 -5.95 -50.13 9.86
CA THR A 399 -7.41 -50.28 9.73
C THR A 399 -8.16 -49.37 10.70
N LEU A 400 -7.65 -49.24 11.94
CA LEU A 400 -8.19 -48.32 12.94
C LEU A 400 -8.13 -46.86 12.44
N ASN A 401 -6.98 -46.45 11.90
CA ASN A 401 -6.79 -45.10 11.36
C ASN A 401 -7.63 -44.84 10.10
N ASP A 402 -7.71 -45.79 9.19
CA ASP A 402 -8.47 -45.65 7.94
C ASP A 402 -9.99 -45.58 8.22
N THR A 403 -10.47 -46.31 9.23
CA THR A 403 -11.91 -46.37 9.60
C THR A 403 -12.33 -45.21 10.50
N HIS A 404 -11.48 -44.81 11.44
CA HIS A 404 -11.83 -43.91 12.54
C HIS A 404 -11.00 -42.62 12.61
N GLY A 405 -10.06 -42.45 11.69
CA GLY A 405 -9.14 -41.31 11.60
C GLY A 405 -7.92 -41.44 12.51
N HIS A 406 -6.85 -40.72 12.17
CA HIS A 406 -5.58 -40.76 12.93
C HIS A 406 -5.71 -40.40 14.41
N GLN A 407 -6.70 -39.58 14.78
CA GLN A 407 -6.96 -39.26 16.20
C GLN A 407 -7.36 -40.49 17.03
N ALA A 408 -8.01 -41.49 16.41
CA ALA A 408 -8.35 -42.74 17.08
C ALA A 408 -7.09 -43.58 17.34
N GLY A 409 -6.21 -43.73 16.34
CA GLY A 409 -4.92 -44.40 16.52
C GLY A 409 -4.04 -43.70 17.56
N ASP A 410 -3.97 -42.37 17.53
CA ASP A 410 -3.23 -41.60 18.53
C ASP A 410 -3.74 -41.83 19.95
N SER A 411 -5.05 -42.01 20.11
CA SER A 411 -5.68 -42.29 21.41
C SER A 411 -5.41 -43.72 21.88
N ALA A 412 -5.40 -44.69 20.96
CA ALA A 412 -4.97 -46.07 21.24
C ALA A 412 -3.51 -46.11 21.70
N LEU A 413 -2.60 -45.49 20.95
CA LEU A 413 -1.17 -45.43 21.26
C LEU A 413 -0.90 -44.75 22.61
N ARG A 414 -1.62 -43.65 22.91
CA ARG A 414 -1.55 -42.99 24.23
C ARG A 414 -1.91 -43.92 25.37
N LYS A 415 -2.97 -44.71 25.21
CA LYS A 415 -3.44 -45.63 26.25
C LYS A 415 -2.47 -46.81 26.42
N ILE A 416 -1.93 -47.37 25.35
CA ILE A 416 -0.89 -48.40 25.38
C ILE A 416 0.35 -47.87 26.11
N GLY A 417 0.85 -46.69 25.74
CA GLY A 417 1.99 -46.07 26.42
C GLY A 417 1.73 -45.75 27.89
N SER A 418 0.48 -45.52 28.31
CA SER A 418 0.12 -45.42 29.73
C SER A 418 0.22 -46.77 30.43
N ILE A 419 -0.40 -47.82 29.86
CA ILE A 419 -0.40 -49.17 30.43
C ILE A 419 1.02 -49.69 30.57
N LEU A 420 1.85 -49.58 29.53
CA LEU A 420 3.23 -50.08 29.58
C LEU A 420 4.11 -49.32 30.59
N ARG A 421 3.84 -48.04 30.86
CA ARG A 421 4.54 -47.29 31.91
C ARG A 421 4.16 -47.75 33.32
N GLU A 422 2.94 -48.25 33.53
CA GLU A 422 2.59 -48.87 34.81
C GLU A 422 3.44 -50.14 35.05
N TYR A 423 3.72 -50.92 33.99
CA TYR A 423 4.61 -52.08 34.07
C TYR A 423 6.09 -51.68 34.19
N GLU A 424 6.52 -50.62 33.50
CA GLU A 424 7.85 -50.01 33.69
C GLU A 424 8.08 -49.71 35.18
N MET A 425 7.10 -49.09 35.85
CA MET A 425 7.22 -48.77 37.28
C MET A 425 7.14 -50.01 38.18
N LYS A 426 6.28 -50.99 37.86
CA LYS A 426 6.05 -52.18 38.69
C LYS A 426 7.26 -53.13 38.73
N TYR A 427 8.00 -53.25 37.62
CA TYR A 427 9.12 -54.18 37.46
C TYR A 427 10.46 -53.47 37.31
N GLU A 428 10.55 -52.20 37.74
CA GLU A 428 11.73 -51.34 37.61
C GLU A 428 12.35 -51.37 36.20
N GLY A 429 11.49 -51.50 35.19
CA GLY A 429 11.83 -51.79 33.82
C GLY A 429 12.15 -50.56 32.99
N ILE A 430 12.24 -50.76 31.67
CA ILE A 430 12.38 -49.68 30.69
C ILE A 430 11.36 -49.91 29.58
N VAL A 431 10.60 -48.87 29.21
CA VAL A 431 9.70 -48.92 28.04
C VAL A 431 10.06 -47.90 26.99
N GLY A 432 10.16 -48.34 25.74
CA GLY A 432 10.43 -47.50 24.58
C GLY A 432 9.42 -47.67 23.46
N ARG A 433 9.24 -46.64 22.66
CA ARG A 433 8.53 -46.73 21.37
C ARG A 433 9.54 -47.09 20.28
N TYR A 434 9.43 -48.29 19.73
CA TYR A 434 10.38 -48.84 18.76
C TYR A 434 10.03 -48.41 17.32
N GLY A 435 8.74 -48.37 17.00
CA GLY A 435 8.21 -48.06 15.68
C GLY A 435 6.92 -47.23 15.74
N GLY A 436 6.11 -47.26 14.68
CA GLY A 436 4.84 -46.52 14.61
C GLY A 436 3.81 -47.05 15.61
N ASP A 437 3.56 -48.35 15.55
CA ASP A 437 2.66 -49.17 16.39
C ASP A 437 3.40 -50.02 17.43
N GLU A 438 4.73 -50.07 17.32
CA GLU A 438 5.58 -51.00 18.05
C GLU A 438 6.18 -50.38 19.32
N PHE A 439 6.11 -51.12 20.41
CA PHE A 439 6.71 -50.81 21.70
C PHE A 439 7.62 -51.95 22.16
N ILE A 440 8.58 -51.59 22.98
CA ILE A 440 9.51 -52.53 23.59
C ILE A 440 9.56 -52.26 25.11
N LEU A 441 9.47 -53.32 25.90
CA LEU A 441 9.39 -53.27 27.35
C LEU A 441 10.37 -54.28 27.93
N VAL A 442 11.12 -53.88 28.95
CA VAL A 442 11.95 -54.80 29.75
C VAL A 442 11.37 -54.89 31.13
N LEU A 443 11.26 -56.11 31.63
CA LEU A 443 10.82 -56.47 32.98
C LEU A 443 12.03 -57.03 33.72
N ASN A 444 12.39 -56.43 34.86
CA ASN A 444 13.45 -56.95 35.71
C ASN A 444 12.86 -57.91 36.75
N ASP A 445 13.70 -58.85 37.20
CA ASP A 445 13.37 -59.90 38.18
C ASP A 445 12.19 -60.78 37.75
N VAL A 446 12.11 -61.08 36.45
CA VAL A 446 11.17 -62.04 35.86
C VAL A 446 11.94 -62.97 34.92
N ASP A 447 12.44 -64.11 35.42
CA ASP A 447 13.17 -65.14 34.64
C ASP A 447 12.37 -66.41 34.39
N THR A 448 11.52 -66.83 35.33
CA THR A 448 10.90 -68.13 35.21
C THR A 448 9.82 -68.10 34.14
N ALA A 449 9.76 -69.13 33.29
CA ALA A 449 8.74 -69.20 32.26
C ALA A 449 7.33 -69.06 32.86
N GLN A 450 7.07 -69.65 34.03
CA GLN A 450 5.77 -69.51 34.72
C GLN A 450 5.44 -68.06 35.09
N GLU A 451 6.39 -67.31 35.64
CA GLU A 451 6.18 -65.90 36.00
C GLU A 451 6.01 -65.03 34.75
N VAL A 452 6.82 -65.26 33.72
CA VAL A 452 6.66 -64.56 32.43
C VAL A 452 5.28 -64.82 31.85
N HIS A 453 4.79 -66.07 31.85
CA HIS A 453 3.44 -66.41 31.39
C HIS A 453 2.36 -65.67 32.20
N ALA A 454 2.49 -65.62 33.54
CA ALA A 454 1.53 -64.92 34.39
C ALA A 454 1.49 -63.41 34.10
N VAL A 455 2.65 -62.77 33.98
CA VAL A 455 2.76 -61.33 33.72
C VAL A 455 2.28 -60.98 32.31
N LEU A 456 2.63 -61.79 31.30
CA LEU A 456 2.18 -61.57 29.92
C LEU A 456 0.67 -61.79 29.78
N SER A 457 0.08 -62.76 30.48
CA SER A 457 -1.37 -62.95 30.50
C SER A 457 -2.08 -61.73 31.08
N GLU A 458 -1.62 -61.21 32.22
CA GLU A 458 -2.15 -59.98 32.83
C GLU A 458 -2.01 -58.78 31.88
N LEU A 459 -0.84 -58.67 31.21
CA LEU A 459 -0.55 -57.55 30.32
C LEU A 459 -1.41 -57.56 29.05
N VAL A 460 -1.61 -58.72 28.42
CA VAL A 460 -2.50 -58.87 27.26
C VAL A 460 -3.95 -58.51 27.62
N GLU A 461 -4.43 -58.92 28.80
CA GLU A 461 -5.77 -58.55 29.27
C GLU A 461 -5.92 -57.04 29.43
N LYS A 462 -4.93 -56.35 30.00
CA LYS A 462 -4.97 -54.88 30.13
C LYS A 462 -4.83 -54.16 28.79
N LEU A 463 -4.08 -54.73 27.85
CA LEU A 463 -3.93 -54.21 26.49
C LEU A 463 -5.13 -54.55 25.59
N ASN A 464 -6.11 -55.31 26.10
CA ASN A 464 -7.41 -55.51 25.49
C ASN A 464 -8.43 -54.52 26.08
N PHE A 465 -8.50 -53.33 25.48
CA PHE A 465 -9.36 -52.25 25.95
C PHE A 465 -10.17 -51.64 24.81
N SER A 466 -11.18 -50.83 25.15
CA SER A 466 -11.93 -50.06 24.16
C SER A 466 -11.63 -48.57 24.25
N ILE A 467 -11.49 -47.92 23.10
CA ILE A 467 -11.41 -46.46 23.00
C ILE A 467 -12.75 -45.87 22.58
N ALA A 468 -13.10 -44.70 23.11
CA ALA A 468 -14.30 -43.98 22.73
C ALA A 468 -14.04 -43.13 21.48
N VAL A 469 -14.70 -43.47 20.37
CA VAL A 469 -14.63 -42.70 19.12
C VAL A 469 -16.05 -42.37 18.66
N ARG A 470 -16.37 -41.07 18.55
CA ARG A 470 -17.70 -40.59 18.07
C ARG A 470 -18.88 -41.31 18.76
N GLN A 471 -18.80 -41.46 20.10
CA GLN A 471 -19.80 -42.12 20.95
C GLN A 471 -19.96 -43.64 20.75
N LYS A 472 -19.01 -44.32 20.06
CA LYS A 472 -18.93 -45.78 19.98
C LYS A 472 -17.66 -46.30 20.66
N ALA A 473 -17.75 -47.46 21.30
CA ALA A 473 -16.60 -48.17 21.84
C ALA A 473 -15.96 -49.02 20.73
N VAL A 474 -14.69 -48.78 20.45
CA VAL A 474 -13.89 -49.53 19.47
C VAL A 474 -12.86 -50.36 20.22
N ALA A 475 -12.91 -51.68 20.05
CA ALA A 475 -11.96 -52.59 20.69
C ALA A 475 -10.57 -52.46 20.06
N VAL A 476 -9.57 -52.41 20.92
CA VAL A 476 -8.15 -52.31 20.57
C VAL A 476 -7.43 -53.49 21.22
N HIS A 477 -6.53 -54.11 20.47
CA HIS A 477 -5.78 -55.27 20.91
C HIS A 477 -4.30 -55.12 20.57
N CYS A 478 -3.46 -55.77 21.36
CA CYS A 478 -2.03 -55.86 21.08
C CYS A 478 -1.61 -57.32 21.07
N SER A 479 -0.58 -57.61 20.29
CA SER A 479 0.13 -58.89 20.32
C SER A 479 1.49 -58.70 20.98
N ILE A 480 1.95 -59.69 21.76
CA ILE A 480 3.21 -59.59 22.51
C ILE A 480 4.12 -60.79 22.21
N GLY A 481 5.35 -60.54 21.79
CA GLY A 481 6.41 -61.54 21.78
C GLY A 481 7.40 -61.28 22.91
N ALA A 482 7.79 -62.29 23.67
CA ALA A 482 8.72 -62.13 24.78
C ALA A 482 9.89 -63.10 24.69
N CYS A 483 11.03 -62.72 25.26
CA CYS A 483 12.16 -63.63 25.48
C CYS A 483 12.85 -63.31 26.81
N ILE A 484 13.26 -64.37 27.52
CA ILE A 484 14.10 -64.24 28.72
C ILE A 484 15.55 -64.03 28.29
N TRP A 485 16.21 -63.05 28.90
CA TRP A 485 17.60 -62.72 28.62
C TRP A 485 18.53 -63.82 29.14
N ASN A 486 19.46 -64.26 28.28
CA ASN A 486 20.59 -65.07 28.68
C ASN A 486 21.85 -64.22 28.65
N LYS A 487 22.77 -64.44 29.60
CA LYS A 487 24.02 -63.66 29.75
C LYS A 487 24.92 -63.63 28.50
N THR A 488 24.69 -64.51 27.52
CA THR A 488 25.42 -64.57 26.26
C THR A 488 24.74 -63.83 25.10
N ASP A 489 23.51 -63.37 25.27
CA ASP A 489 22.74 -62.72 24.21
C ASP A 489 23.06 -61.21 24.17
N SER A 490 23.39 -60.69 22.99
CA SER A 490 23.46 -59.24 22.74
C SER A 490 22.05 -58.65 22.64
N LEU A 491 21.95 -57.32 22.74
CA LEU A 491 20.68 -56.60 22.60
C LEU A 491 19.96 -56.93 21.29
N ASP A 492 20.68 -56.97 20.17
CA ASP A 492 20.11 -57.30 18.85
C ASP A 492 19.53 -58.72 18.82
N VAL A 493 20.19 -59.67 19.49
CA VAL A 493 19.71 -61.06 19.59
C VAL A 493 18.43 -61.15 20.43
N LEU A 494 18.31 -60.37 21.51
CA LEU A 494 17.10 -60.34 22.33
C LEU A 494 15.92 -59.74 21.57
N ILE A 495 16.14 -58.62 20.88
CA ILE A 495 15.12 -57.99 20.05
C ILE A 495 14.65 -58.97 18.97
N ALA A 496 15.58 -59.65 18.29
CA ALA A 496 15.25 -60.64 17.25
C ALA A 496 14.45 -61.85 17.79
N LYS A 497 14.78 -62.34 19.00
CA LYS A 497 14.03 -63.45 19.64
C LYS A 497 12.61 -63.04 20.01
N ALA A 498 12.44 -61.87 20.63
CA ALA A 498 11.13 -61.35 20.99
C ALA A 498 10.28 -61.03 19.74
N ASP A 499 10.89 -60.50 18.68
CA ASP A 499 10.23 -60.26 17.40
C ASP A 499 9.80 -61.56 16.70
N LYS A 500 10.63 -62.62 16.71
CA LYS A 500 10.23 -63.95 16.20
C LYS A 500 9.01 -64.49 16.97
N ALA A 501 9.00 -64.39 18.29
CA ALA A 501 7.85 -64.79 19.10
C ALA A 501 6.60 -63.95 18.79
N LEU A 502 6.75 -62.64 18.57
CA LEU A 502 5.64 -61.76 18.19
C LEU A 502 5.08 -62.16 16.83
N TYR A 503 5.95 -62.45 15.87
CA TYR A 503 5.57 -62.91 14.54
C TYR A 503 4.71 -64.19 14.60
N ASP A 504 5.06 -65.13 15.49
CA ASP A 504 4.27 -66.35 15.69
C ASP A 504 2.87 -66.05 16.23
N VAL A 505 2.72 -65.09 17.15
CA VAL A 505 1.40 -64.62 17.62
C VAL A 505 0.59 -64.03 16.46
N LYS A 506 1.22 -63.21 15.62
CA LYS A 506 0.55 -62.57 14.48
C LYS A 506 0.03 -63.60 13.46
N ARG A 507 0.70 -64.74 13.31
CA ARG A 507 0.26 -65.85 12.44
C ARG A 507 -0.87 -66.69 13.04
N HIS A 508 -0.97 -66.77 14.37
CA HIS A 508 -1.94 -67.62 15.06
C HIS A 508 -3.18 -66.87 15.61
N GLY A 509 -3.52 -65.73 14.99
CA GLY A 509 -4.80 -65.04 15.25
C GLY A 509 -4.70 -63.71 16.00
N LYS A 510 -3.48 -63.24 16.33
CA LYS A 510 -3.22 -61.98 17.06
C LYS A 510 -3.83 -61.97 18.46
N LYS A 511 -3.76 -60.82 19.17
CA LYS A 511 -4.41 -60.59 20.48
C LYS A 511 -3.97 -61.55 21.60
N ALA A 512 -2.79 -62.11 21.48
CA ALA A 512 -2.23 -63.08 22.43
C ALA A 512 -0.76 -62.75 22.70
N TYR A 513 -0.08 -63.64 23.41
CA TYR A 513 1.36 -63.53 23.62
C TYR A 513 2.06 -64.85 23.31
N SER A 514 3.35 -64.79 23.00
CA SER A 514 4.22 -65.96 22.86
C SER A 514 5.56 -65.70 23.56
N LEU A 515 6.11 -66.74 24.18
CA LEU A 515 7.41 -66.72 24.84
C LEU A 515 8.40 -67.55 24.02
N PHE A 516 9.49 -66.95 23.60
CA PHE A 516 10.57 -67.65 22.90
C PHE A 516 11.29 -68.58 23.89
N LEU A 517 11.07 -69.89 23.75
CA LEU A 517 11.75 -70.93 24.53
C LEU A 517 12.92 -71.53 23.72
N LYS A 518 14.05 -71.78 24.40
CA LYS A 518 15.26 -72.33 23.78
C LYS A 518 14.98 -73.77 23.31
N GLY A 519 14.73 -73.96 22.01
CA GLY A 519 14.49 -75.28 21.41
C GLY A 519 13.62 -75.29 20.15
N GLU A 520 12.89 -74.21 19.86
CA GLU A 520 12.05 -74.12 18.66
C GLU A 520 12.86 -73.53 17.48
N SER A 521 13.37 -74.47 16.67
CA SER A 521 14.01 -74.20 15.37
C SER A 521 12.94 -73.81 14.36
#